data_AF-A0A661MZE2-F1
#
_entry.id   AF-A0A661MZE2-F1
#
_cell.length_a   1.000
_cell.length_b   1.000
_cell.length_c   1.000
_cell.angle_alpha   90.00
_cell.angle_beta   90.00
_cell.angle_gamma   90.00
#
_symmetry.space_group_name_H-M   'P 1'
#
loop_
_entity.id
_entity.type
_entity.pdbx_description
1 polymer ?
#
loop_
_entity_poly.entity_id
_entity_poly.type
_entity_poly.pdbx_seq_one_letter_code
_entity_poly.pdbx_strand_id
1 'polypeptide(L)'
;LAKELLVTAFSLTGSSSEEWRQVGEAVFAANHYRPVEKTPRPVIRAVQSAIVVGPEGEEIYTDEFGRVRVQFHWDRDGKLDPDSSCWMRVSQGWAGKGYGKIVIPRIGQEVLVAFFEGDPDRPVVVGRVYNTVNNMPSEQELPRYKTRSTWMSDTSPHQDGSFNEIRFEDEKDKEFVFTQAQKDQQKLVKRHETERTGQNRAAVVGFNRAAVVGEVDAVLVGKKYSVQMIQAPQPEQLKIDQMGKPEVAPLSTKLEMVDKKILCTSGEATAIIDGGDITFEAKKLISFKAGGKVILHGGPNIHVNPKGGGSAQAGCLEKGSDVGAAFVEKAT
;
A
#
# COMPACT_ATOMS: atom_id res chain seq x y z
N LEU A 1 -48.56 55.76 -44.60
CA LEU A 1 -47.28 55.04 -44.40
C LEU A 1 -47.55 53.56 -44.64
N ALA A 2 -47.02 52.99 -45.73
CA ALA A 2 -47.12 51.56 -45.98
C ALA A 2 -46.34 50.82 -44.88
N LYS A 3 -46.97 49.85 -44.21
CA LYS A 3 -46.29 49.01 -43.21
C LYS A 3 -45.76 47.78 -43.92
N GLU A 4 -44.45 47.59 -43.88
CA GLU A 4 -43.81 46.39 -44.43
C GLU A 4 -44.24 45.14 -43.65
N LEU A 5 -44.48 44.06 -44.38
CA LEU A 5 -44.90 42.77 -43.85
C LEU A 5 -43.83 41.71 -44.16
N LEU A 6 -43.55 40.86 -43.19
CA LEU A 6 -42.78 39.64 -43.36
C LEU A 6 -43.75 38.48 -43.54
N VAL A 7 -43.76 37.85 -44.71
CA VAL A 7 -44.58 36.65 -44.98
C VAL A 7 -43.94 35.45 -44.30
N THR A 8 -44.68 34.79 -43.40
CA THR A 8 -44.19 33.67 -42.57
C THR A 8 -44.65 32.30 -43.06
N ALA A 9 -45.74 32.25 -43.83
CA ALA A 9 -46.20 31.06 -44.54
C ALA A 9 -46.93 31.47 -45.83
N PHE A 10 -46.81 30.66 -46.88
CA PHE A 10 -47.49 30.88 -48.15
C PHE A 10 -47.91 29.54 -48.75
N SER A 11 -49.15 29.44 -49.18
CA SER A 11 -49.68 28.31 -49.93
C SER A 11 -50.35 28.78 -51.21
N LEU A 12 -50.13 28.02 -52.26
CA LEU A 12 -50.66 28.24 -53.59
C LEU A 12 -51.35 26.96 -54.02
N THR A 13 -52.64 27.04 -54.29
CA THR A 13 -53.45 25.90 -54.75
C THR A 13 -54.18 26.27 -56.02
N GLY A 14 -54.04 25.46 -57.07
CA GLY A 14 -54.69 25.65 -58.36
C GLY A 14 -54.29 24.53 -59.32
N SER A 15 -54.95 24.49 -60.48
CA SER A 15 -54.58 23.62 -61.60
C SER A 15 -54.47 24.44 -62.89
N SER A 16 -53.90 23.88 -63.95
CA SER A 16 -53.69 24.60 -65.22
C SER A 16 -54.99 25.07 -65.90
N SER A 17 -56.13 24.52 -65.51
CA SER A 17 -57.47 24.84 -66.04
C SER A 17 -58.38 25.55 -65.04
N GLU A 18 -57.93 25.82 -63.80
CA GLU A 18 -58.74 26.41 -62.73
C GLU A 18 -58.08 27.68 -62.15
N GLU A 19 -58.85 28.46 -61.40
CA GLU A 19 -58.34 29.67 -60.73
C GLU A 19 -57.32 29.32 -59.64
N TRP A 20 -56.23 30.10 -59.61
CA TRP A 20 -55.19 29.95 -58.59
C TRP A 20 -55.57 30.71 -57.32
N ARG A 21 -55.62 29.99 -56.20
CA ARG A 21 -55.81 30.57 -54.88
C ARG A 21 -54.48 30.70 -54.15
N GLN A 22 -54.21 31.90 -53.67
CA GLN A 22 -53.04 32.25 -52.85
C GLN A 22 -53.50 32.56 -51.43
N VAL A 23 -52.90 31.93 -50.43
CA VAL A 23 -53.13 32.22 -49.02
C VAL A 23 -51.77 32.40 -48.34
N GLY A 24 -51.60 33.48 -47.59
CA GLY A 24 -50.36 33.76 -46.87
C GLY A 24 -50.63 34.24 -45.45
N GLU A 25 -49.73 33.89 -44.54
CA GLU A 25 -49.66 34.44 -43.19
C GLU A 25 -48.50 35.43 -43.13
N ALA A 26 -48.69 36.56 -42.46
CA ALA A 26 -47.65 37.59 -42.35
C ALA A 26 -47.66 38.30 -40.99
N VAL A 27 -46.50 38.80 -40.59
CA VAL A 27 -46.29 39.63 -39.40
C VAL A 27 -45.72 40.99 -39.81
N PHE A 28 -45.79 42.00 -38.94
CA PHE A 28 -45.17 43.30 -39.22
C PHE A 28 -43.65 43.18 -39.23
N ALA A 29 -43.00 43.65 -40.30
CA ALA A 29 -41.55 43.63 -40.44
C ALA A 29 -40.81 44.48 -39.39
N ALA A 30 -41.51 45.43 -38.77
CA ALA A 30 -40.99 46.23 -37.65
C ALA A 30 -40.73 45.40 -36.37
N ASN A 31 -41.32 44.20 -36.25
CA ASN A 31 -41.13 43.31 -35.11
C ASN A 31 -40.16 42.17 -35.48
N HIS A 32 -39.27 41.81 -34.56
CA HIS A 32 -38.42 40.64 -34.74
C HIS A 32 -39.25 39.35 -34.72
N TYR A 33 -39.24 38.61 -35.83
CA TYR A 33 -39.88 37.31 -35.91
C TYR A 33 -39.00 36.20 -35.33
N ARG A 34 -39.60 35.33 -34.51
CA ARG A 34 -39.00 34.11 -33.97
C ARG A 34 -39.90 32.93 -34.38
N PRO A 35 -39.38 31.91 -35.07
CA PRO A 35 -40.19 30.74 -35.41
C PRO A 35 -40.58 29.98 -34.15
N VAL A 36 -41.77 29.36 -34.18
CA VAL A 36 -42.24 28.49 -33.10
C VAL A 36 -41.40 27.21 -33.04
N GLU A 37 -41.02 26.78 -31.84
CA GLU A 37 -40.33 25.50 -31.61
C GLU A 37 -41.30 24.34 -31.86
N LYS A 38 -41.30 23.82 -33.10
CA LYS A 38 -42.11 22.65 -33.51
C LYS A 38 -41.33 21.34 -33.44
N THR A 39 -40.03 21.41 -33.70
CA THR A 39 -39.16 20.25 -33.73
C THR A 39 -38.79 19.87 -32.29
N PRO A 40 -39.13 18.65 -31.83
CA PRO A 40 -38.77 18.22 -30.49
C PRO A 40 -37.25 18.09 -30.36
N ARG A 41 -36.72 18.44 -29.19
CA ARG A 41 -35.30 18.24 -28.90
C ARG A 41 -34.96 16.74 -28.85
N PRO A 42 -33.81 16.30 -29.37
CA PRO A 42 -33.34 14.94 -29.17
C PRO A 42 -33.17 14.65 -27.68
N VAL A 43 -33.54 13.44 -27.25
CA VAL A 43 -33.44 13.00 -25.86
C VAL A 43 -32.81 11.62 -25.80
N ILE A 44 -31.75 11.48 -25.03
CA ILE A 44 -31.16 10.18 -24.68
C ILE A 44 -31.88 9.65 -23.44
N ARG A 45 -32.56 8.51 -23.60
CA ARG A 45 -33.43 7.94 -22.56
C ARG A 45 -32.71 7.05 -21.55
N ALA A 46 -31.46 6.66 -21.83
CA ALA A 46 -30.74 5.67 -21.06
C ALA A 46 -29.24 6.00 -20.98
N VAL A 47 -28.58 5.40 -20.01
CA VAL A 47 -27.12 5.41 -19.91
C VAL A 47 -26.53 4.67 -21.11
N GLN A 48 -25.47 5.22 -21.69
CA GLN A 48 -24.73 4.61 -22.79
C GLN A 48 -23.29 4.35 -22.38
N SER A 49 -22.61 3.38 -22.97
CA SER A 49 -21.17 3.24 -22.79
C SER A 49 -20.37 4.01 -23.83
N ALA A 50 -19.15 4.39 -23.47
CA ALA A 50 -18.19 5.10 -24.30
C ALA A 50 -16.76 4.71 -23.89
N ILE A 51 -15.80 4.93 -24.78
CA ILE A 51 -14.39 4.65 -24.52
C ILE A 51 -13.67 5.95 -24.18
N VAL A 52 -12.88 5.97 -23.11
CA VAL A 52 -12.07 7.14 -22.74
C VAL A 52 -10.95 7.34 -23.77
N VAL A 53 -10.76 8.59 -24.20
CA VAL A 53 -9.79 8.97 -25.25
C VAL A 53 -8.86 10.08 -24.77
N GLY A 54 -7.74 10.24 -25.47
CA GLY A 54 -6.74 11.27 -25.21
C GLY A 54 -5.60 11.23 -26.23
N PRO A 55 -4.51 11.97 -25.99
CA PRO A 55 -3.42 12.09 -26.95
C PRO A 55 -2.72 10.74 -27.17
N GLU A 56 -2.15 10.56 -28.36
CA GLU A 56 -1.35 9.37 -28.65
C GLU A 56 -0.15 9.26 -27.70
N GLY A 57 0.09 8.06 -27.18
CA GLY A 57 1.18 7.78 -26.23
C GLY A 57 0.88 8.13 -24.77
N GLU A 58 -0.25 8.78 -24.49
CA GLU A 58 -0.69 9.06 -23.11
C GLU A 58 -1.54 7.91 -22.56
N GLU A 59 -1.41 7.66 -21.26
CA GLU A 59 -2.25 6.68 -20.55
C GLU A 59 -3.41 7.36 -19.81
N ILE A 60 -3.20 8.59 -19.34
CA ILE A 60 -4.14 9.35 -18.54
C ILE A 60 -4.27 10.75 -19.12
N TYR A 61 -5.49 11.12 -19.52
CA TYR A 61 -5.78 12.47 -20.02
C TYR A 61 -6.94 13.11 -19.26
N THR A 62 -6.62 14.11 -18.44
CA THR A 62 -7.57 14.79 -17.55
C THR A 62 -7.17 16.25 -17.33
N ASP A 63 -8.12 17.06 -16.86
CA ASP A 63 -7.93 18.49 -16.55
C ASP A 63 -7.98 18.77 -15.04
N GLU A 64 -7.92 20.06 -14.64
CA GLU A 64 -7.93 20.46 -13.22
C GLU A 64 -9.19 20.05 -12.43
N PHE A 65 -10.25 19.60 -13.12
CA PHE A 65 -11.50 19.16 -12.49
C PHE A 65 -11.66 17.63 -12.48
N GLY A 66 -10.65 16.88 -12.93
CA GLY A 66 -10.73 15.42 -13.05
C GLY A 66 -11.72 14.97 -14.11
N ARG A 67 -11.95 15.80 -15.15
CA ARG A 67 -12.79 15.45 -16.29
C ARG A 67 -12.02 14.57 -17.27
N VAL A 68 -12.73 13.80 -18.06
CA VAL A 68 -12.16 13.00 -19.15
C VAL A 68 -12.88 13.30 -20.45
N ARG A 69 -12.28 12.93 -21.57
CA ARG A 69 -12.95 12.90 -22.88
C ARG A 69 -13.21 11.45 -23.27
N VAL A 70 -14.27 11.24 -24.03
CA VAL A 70 -14.67 9.91 -24.50
C VAL A 70 -15.00 9.94 -26.00
N GLN A 71 -15.04 8.78 -26.63
CA GLN A 71 -15.71 8.58 -27.91
C GLN A 71 -16.89 7.64 -27.72
N PHE A 72 -18.06 8.07 -28.19
CA PHE A 72 -19.26 7.23 -28.21
C PHE A 72 -19.22 6.25 -29.37
N HIS A 73 -19.82 5.07 -29.19
CA HIS A 73 -19.83 4.02 -30.22
C HIS A 73 -20.58 4.41 -31.50
N TRP A 74 -21.49 5.38 -31.43
CA TRP A 74 -22.24 5.90 -32.56
C TRP A 74 -21.53 7.07 -33.27
N ASP A 75 -20.45 7.60 -32.71
CA ASP A 75 -19.66 8.64 -33.34
C ASP A 75 -18.75 8.03 -34.41
N ARG A 76 -19.10 8.30 -35.67
CA ARG A 76 -18.42 7.82 -36.86
C ARG A 76 -17.34 8.76 -37.35
N ASP A 77 -17.34 10.01 -36.89
CA ASP A 77 -16.40 11.05 -37.31
C ASP A 77 -15.22 11.15 -36.34
N GLY A 78 -15.41 10.72 -35.08
CA GLY A 78 -14.37 10.61 -34.06
C GLY A 78 -13.24 9.64 -34.42
N LYS A 79 -12.01 10.00 -34.04
CA LYS A 79 -10.77 9.29 -34.42
C LYS A 79 -10.05 8.64 -33.24
N LEU A 80 -10.74 8.48 -32.12
CA LEU A 80 -10.22 8.03 -30.83
C LEU A 80 -9.10 8.93 -30.31
N ASP A 81 -9.23 10.23 -30.57
CA ASP A 81 -8.24 11.25 -30.27
C ASP A 81 -8.77 12.24 -29.20
N PRO A 82 -7.95 13.20 -28.72
CA PRO A 82 -8.38 14.20 -27.77
C PRO A 82 -9.62 14.98 -28.19
N ASP A 83 -9.90 15.18 -29.47
CA ASP A 83 -10.95 16.08 -29.95
C ASP A 83 -12.31 15.40 -30.14
N SER A 84 -12.40 14.11 -29.83
CA SER A 84 -13.64 13.31 -30.00
C SER A 84 -14.83 13.80 -29.17
N SER A 85 -14.63 14.52 -28.06
CA SER A 85 -15.73 15.08 -27.28
C SER A 85 -15.32 16.26 -26.38
N CYS A 86 -16.33 16.87 -25.74
CA CYS A 86 -16.11 17.85 -24.68
C CYS A 86 -15.58 17.19 -23.39
N TRP A 87 -15.10 18.01 -22.45
CA TRP A 87 -14.70 17.54 -21.12
C TRP A 87 -15.91 17.11 -20.29
N MET A 88 -15.96 15.84 -19.90
CA MET A 88 -17.04 15.25 -19.12
C MET A 88 -16.63 15.05 -17.66
N ARG A 89 -17.50 15.47 -16.74
CA ARG A 89 -17.32 15.20 -15.31
C ARG A 89 -17.44 13.71 -15.02
N VAL A 90 -16.65 13.24 -14.07
CA VAL A 90 -16.65 11.85 -13.62
C VAL A 90 -17.23 11.77 -12.23
N SER A 91 -18.28 10.96 -12.07
CA SER A 91 -18.85 10.61 -10.77
C SER A 91 -17.79 9.91 -9.92
N GLN A 92 -17.66 10.36 -8.67
CA GLN A 92 -16.69 9.85 -7.71
C GLN A 92 -17.40 9.17 -6.55
N GLY A 93 -16.74 8.20 -5.91
CA GLY A 93 -17.31 7.48 -4.77
C GLY A 93 -17.53 8.36 -3.53
N TRP A 94 -16.81 9.47 -3.43
CA TRP A 94 -16.99 10.50 -2.39
C TRP A 94 -16.37 11.82 -2.86
N ALA A 95 -17.13 12.91 -2.92
CA ALA A 95 -16.64 14.22 -3.35
C ALA A 95 -17.07 15.32 -2.36
N GLY A 96 -16.15 15.76 -1.51
CA GLY A 96 -16.33 16.85 -0.56
C GLY A 96 -15.47 18.07 -0.90
N LYS A 97 -15.64 19.17 -0.14
CA LYS A 97 -14.85 20.39 -0.32
C LYS A 97 -13.43 20.19 0.21
N GLY A 98 -12.53 19.73 -0.66
CA GLY A 98 -11.11 19.49 -0.34
C GLY A 98 -10.80 18.10 0.24
N TYR A 99 -11.73 17.14 0.14
CA TYR A 99 -11.55 15.76 0.58
C TYR A 99 -12.43 14.82 -0.25
N GLY A 100 -12.10 13.53 -0.29
CA GLY A 100 -12.90 12.53 -0.99
C GLY A 100 -12.08 11.39 -1.59
N LYS A 101 -12.70 10.65 -2.51
CA LYS A 101 -12.08 9.60 -3.31
C LYS A 101 -11.98 10.08 -4.75
N ILE A 102 -10.78 10.03 -5.33
CA ILE A 102 -10.57 10.32 -6.75
C ILE A 102 -9.98 9.08 -7.42
N VAL A 103 -10.67 8.60 -8.45
CA VAL A 103 -10.13 7.61 -9.40
C VAL A 103 -10.44 8.16 -10.78
N ILE A 104 -9.42 8.34 -11.61
CA ILE A 104 -9.57 8.89 -12.96
C ILE A 104 -9.63 7.71 -13.96
N PRO A 105 -10.66 7.62 -14.81
CA PRO A 105 -10.67 6.68 -15.92
C PRO A 105 -9.46 6.92 -16.84
N ARG A 106 -8.74 5.87 -17.20
CA ARG A 106 -7.60 5.92 -18.12
C ARG A 106 -8.05 5.76 -19.57
N ILE A 107 -7.23 6.21 -20.52
CA ILE A 107 -7.48 6.06 -21.95
C ILE A 107 -7.68 4.57 -22.29
N GLY A 108 -8.65 4.27 -23.15
CA GLY A 108 -9.06 2.91 -23.52
C GLY A 108 -10.05 2.24 -22.56
N GLN A 109 -10.28 2.79 -21.36
CA GLN A 109 -11.26 2.23 -20.43
C GLN A 109 -12.69 2.52 -20.88
N GLU A 110 -13.57 1.53 -20.67
CA GLU A 110 -15.01 1.70 -20.92
C GLU A 110 -15.70 2.34 -19.71
N VAL A 111 -16.44 3.42 -19.99
CA VAL A 111 -17.20 4.17 -19.01
C VAL A 111 -18.67 4.21 -19.38
N LEU A 112 -19.51 4.37 -18.36
CA LEU A 112 -20.95 4.60 -18.52
C LEU A 112 -21.23 6.09 -18.43
N VAL A 113 -21.93 6.64 -19.42
CA VAL A 113 -22.26 8.05 -19.57
C VAL A 113 -23.77 8.24 -19.47
N ALA A 114 -24.19 9.08 -18.54
CA ALA A 114 -25.56 9.59 -18.42
C ALA A 114 -25.62 11.03 -18.95
N PHE A 115 -26.84 11.53 -19.17
CA PHE A 115 -27.10 12.84 -19.75
C PHE A 115 -28.09 13.58 -18.84
N PHE A 116 -27.73 14.77 -18.36
CA PHE A 116 -28.62 15.55 -17.48
C PHE A 116 -29.93 15.89 -18.20
N GLU A 117 -31.07 15.54 -17.62
CA GLU A 117 -32.40 15.67 -18.25
C GLU A 117 -32.53 14.94 -19.61
N GLY A 118 -31.64 13.98 -19.89
CA GLY A 118 -31.56 13.30 -21.18
C GLY A 118 -31.01 14.16 -22.32
N ASP A 119 -30.46 15.34 -22.03
CA ASP A 119 -29.88 16.27 -23.01
C ASP A 119 -28.53 15.75 -23.55
N PRO A 120 -28.43 15.38 -24.85
CA PRO A 120 -27.19 14.88 -25.44
C PRO A 120 -25.99 15.82 -25.25
N ASP A 121 -26.23 17.13 -25.09
CA ASP A 121 -25.18 18.14 -24.94
C ASP A 121 -24.66 18.25 -23.49
N ARG A 122 -25.24 17.48 -22.55
CA ARG A 122 -24.90 17.54 -21.11
C ARG A 122 -24.49 16.19 -20.53
N PRO A 123 -23.42 15.56 -21.06
CA PRO A 123 -22.96 14.26 -20.60
C PRO A 123 -22.24 14.31 -19.25
N VAL A 124 -22.30 13.20 -18.52
CA VAL A 124 -21.58 12.95 -17.26
C VAL A 124 -21.26 11.47 -17.14
N VAL A 125 -20.01 11.14 -16.82
CA VAL A 125 -19.60 9.76 -16.55
C VAL A 125 -20.13 9.34 -15.18
N VAL A 126 -20.90 8.25 -15.12
CA VAL A 126 -21.58 7.76 -13.92
C VAL A 126 -21.08 6.39 -13.45
N GLY A 127 -20.33 5.66 -14.29
CA GLY A 127 -19.87 4.32 -13.95
C GLY A 127 -18.73 3.84 -14.83
N ARG A 128 -18.25 2.64 -14.52
CA ARG A 128 -17.16 1.93 -15.20
C ARG A 128 -17.56 0.46 -15.30
N VAL A 129 -17.15 -0.19 -16.38
CA VAL A 129 -17.42 -1.61 -16.59
C VAL A 129 -16.16 -2.29 -17.09
N TYR A 130 -15.98 -3.53 -16.67
CA TYR A 130 -15.00 -4.42 -17.28
C TYR A 130 -15.60 -5.05 -18.54
N ASN A 131 -14.75 -5.37 -19.50
CA ASN A 131 -15.11 -6.03 -20.75
C ASN A 131 -13.96 -6.96 -21.19
N THR A 132 -14.01 -7.53 -22.39
CA THR A 132 -12.98 -8.49 -22.87
C THR A 132 -11.61 -7.88 -23.14
N VAL A 133 -11.54 -6.55 -23.32
CA VAL A 133 -10.29 -5.79 -23.50
C VAL A 133 -9.83 -5.24 -22.16
N ASN A 134 -10.72 -4.55 -21.45
CA ASN A 134 -10.55 -4.09 -20.07
C ASN A 134 -10.94 -5.22 -19.11
N ASN A 135 -10.06 -6.22 -18.99
CA ASN A 135 -10.31 -7.39 -18.16
C ASN A 135 -10.31 -7.04 -16.67
N MET A 136 -10.99 -7.89 -15.88
CA MET A 136 -10.88 -7.87 -14.43
C MET A 136 -9.40 -7.99 -14.00
N PRO A 137 -9.02 -7.47 -12.82
CA PRO A 137 -7.70 -7.71 -12.26
C PRO A 137 -7.38 -9.21 -12.26
N SER A 138 -6.14 -9.58 -12.63
CA SER A 138 -5.71 -10.99 -12.75
C SER A 138 -5.92 -11.78 -11.44
N GLU A 139 -5.82 -11.09 -10.32
CA GLU A 139 -6.00 -11.62 -8.97
C GLU A 139 -7.48 -11.90 -8.59
N GLN A 140 -8.41 -11.43 -9.42
CA GLN A 140 -9.86 -11.54 -9.30
C GLN A 140 -10.45 -12.43 -10.41
N GLU A 141 -9.85 -13.61 -10.62
CA GLU A 141 -10.37 -14.64 -11.54
C GLU A 141 -11.79 -15.08 -11.11
N LEU A 142 -12.81 -14.65 -11.87
CA LEU A 142 -14.21 -15.06 -11.66
C LEU A 142 -14.57 -16.24 -12.57
N PRO A 143 -15.37 -17.21 -12.11
CA PRO A 143 -16.09 -17.25 -10.83
C PRO A 143 -15.30 -17.85 -9.65
N ARG A 144 -14.04 -18.21 -9.85
CA ARG A 144 -13.20 -18.91 -8.85
C ARG A 144 -13.10 -18.13 -7.53
N TYR A 145 -12.80 -16.83 -7.59
CA TYR A 145 -12.61 -15.96 -6.44
C TYR A 145 -13.79 -15.03 -6.19
N LYS A 146 -15.02 -15.57 -6.23
CA LYS A 146 -16.26 -14.80 -6.06
C LYS A 146 -16.47 -14.15 -4.69
N THR A 147 -15.73 -14.59 -3.66
CA THR A 147 -15.76 -14.04 -2.29
C THR A 147 -14.68 -12.99 -2.07
N ARG A 148 -13.84 -12.70 -3.08
CA ARG A 148 -12.82 -11.66 -2.97
C ARG A 148 -13.35 -10.30 -3.38
N SER A 149 -12.92 -9.28 -2.64
CA SER A 149 -13.12 -7.88 -2.95
C SER A 149 -11.77 -7.19 -3.02
N THR A 150 -11.51 -6.47 -4.12
CA THR A 150 -10.17 -5.95 -4.43
C THR A 150 -10.23 -4.49 -4.89
N TRP A 151 -9.31 -3.68 -4.36
CA TRP A 151 -8.90 -2.40 -4.95
C TRP A 151 -7.43 -2.51 -5.35
N MET A 152 -7.22 -2.65 -6.66
CA MET A 152 -5.90 -2.76 -7.27
C MET A 152 -5.68 -1.57 -8.19
N SER A 153 -4.54 -0.88 -8.02
CA SER A 153 -4.09 0.15 -8.95
C SER A 153 -3.26 -0.49 -10.07
N ASP A 154 -2.80 0.33 -10.99
CA ASP A 154 -1.76 -0.06 -11.94
C ASP A 154 -0.72 1.05 -12.00
N THR A 155 0.55 0.69 -12.12
CA THR A 155 1.62 1.67 -12.28
C THR A 155 1.38 2.45 -13.57
N SER A 156 1.73 3.73 -13.59
CA SER A 156 1.63 4.55 -14.79
C SER A 156 2.98 5.24 -15.03
N PRO A 157 3.59 5.08 -16.21
CA PRO A 157 3.16 4.20 -17.31
C PRO A 157 3.06 2.72 -16.92
N HIS A 158 2.16 1.98 -17.57
CA HIS A 158 1.92 0.55 -17.30
C HIS A 158 3.21 -0.27 -17.27
N GLN A 159 3.32 -1.15 -16.27
CA GLN A 159 4.38 -2.14 -16.16
C GLN A 159 3.80 -3.44 -15.60
N ASP A 160 4.05 -4.55 -16.29
CA ASP A 160 3.57 -5.87 -15.91
C ASP A 160 3.91 -6.19 -14.45
N GLY A 161 2.88 -6.61 -13.69
CA GLY A 161 3.02 -6.99 -12.29
C GLY A 161 3.30 -5.83 -11.33
N SER A 162 3.17 -4.58 -11.76
CA SER A 162 3.49 -3.40 -10.94
C SER A 162 2.24 -2.69 -10.43
N PHE A 163 1.84 -2.94 -9.18
CA PHE A 163 0.59 -2.41 -8.62
C PHE A 163 0.61 -2.22 -7.09
N ASN A 164 -0.28 -1.34 -6.62
CA ASN A 164 -0.66 -1.28 -5.20
C ASN A 164 -2.02 -1.96 -5.03
N GLU A 165 -2.24 -2.59 -3.88
CA GLU A 165 -3.48 -3.33 -3.65
C GLU A 165 -3.94 -3.30 -2.20
N ILE A 166 -5.25 -3.24 -2.02
CA ILE A 166 -5.93 -3.68 -0.81
C ILE A 166 -6.97 -4.74 -1.22
N ARG A 167 -6.85 -5.93 -0.63
CA ARG A 167 -7.68 -7.09 -0.95
C ARG A 167 -8.29 -7.68 0.32
N PHE A 168 -9.54 -8.11 0.21
CA PHE A 168 -10.31 -8.83 1.23
C PHE A 168 -10.77 -10.16 0.65
N GLU A 169 -10.62 -11.24 1.42
CA GLU A 169 -11.23 -12.54 1.17
C GLU A 169 -12.24 -12.82 2.28
N ASP A 170 -13.47 -13.12 1.88
CA ASP A 170 -14.59 -13.40 2.77
C ASP A 170 -15.02 -14.88 2.73
N GLU A 171 -14.20 -15.77 2.14
CA GLU A 171 -14.43 -17.21 2.24
C GLU A 171 -14.33 -17.63 3.71
N LYS A 172 -15.42 -18.22 4.24
CA LYS A 172 -15.52 -18.64 5.63
C LYS A 172 -14.35 -19.52 6.05
N ASP A 173 -13.79 -19.23 7.23
CA ASP A 173 -12.64 -19.92 7.83
C ASP A 173 -11.33 -19.75 7.03
N LYS A 174 -11.31 -18.87 6.02
CA LYS A 174 -10.15 -18.49 5.20
C LYS A 174 -10.08 -16.98 4.97
N GLU A 175 -10.74 -16.21 5.84
CA GLU A 175 -10.79 -14.76 5.73
C GLU A 175 -9.38 -14.19 5.82
N PHE A 176 -9.02 -13.31 4.89
CA PHE A 176 -7.74 -12.61 4.95
C PHE A 176 -7.83 -11.20 4.38
N VAL A 177 -6.95 -10.34 4.88
CA VAL A 177 -6.74 -8.99 4.37
C VAL A 177 -5.30 -8.91 3.87
N PHE A 178 -5.13 -8.39 2.67
CA PHE A 178 -3.81 -8.17 2.07
C PHE A 178 -3.66 -6.73 1.64
N THR A 179 -2.46 -6.21 1.89
CA THR A 179 -2.06 -4.86 1.51
C THR A 179 -0.69 -4.94 0.85
N GLN A 180 -0.60 -4.47 -0.39
CA GLN A 180 0.64 -4.36 -1.14
C GLN A 180 0.93 -2.91 -1.47
N ALA A 181 2.18 -2.50 -1.24
CA ALA A 181 2.75 -1.29 -1.79
C ALA A 181 3.82 -1.69 -2.82
N GLN A 182 3.73 -1.16 -4.05
CA GLN A 182 4.67 -1.50 -5.12
C GLN A 182 6.09 -1.01 -4.82
N LYS A 183 6.23 0.06 -4.03
CA LYS A 183 7.50 0.71 -3.76
C LYS A 183 7.66 1.06 -2.28
N ASP A 184 7.06 2.18 -1.87
CA ASP A 184 7.19 2.71 -0.51
C ASP A 184 5.84 2.62 0.22
N GLN A 185 5.86 2.16 1.46
CA GLN A 185 4.71 2.21 2.36
C GLN A 185 5.01 3.13 3.54
N GLN A 186 4.18 4.15 3.74
CA GLN A 186 4.26 5.05 4.89
C GLN A 186 2.99 4.96 5.73
N LYS A 187 3.16 4.94 7.06
CA LYS A 187 2.07 4.98 8.03
C LYS A 187 2.32 6.12 9.00
N LEU A 188 1.36 7.03 9.11
CA LEU A 188 1.40 8.14 10.07
C LEU A 188 0.20 8.03 11.02
N VAL A 189 0.48 7.98 12.32
CA VAL A 189 -0.54 8.01 13.37
C VAL A 189 -0.33 9.25 14.22
N LYS A 190 -1.30 10.17 14.22
CA LYS A 190 -1.15 11.49 14.88
C LYS A 190 -1.21 11.46 16.41
N ARG A 191 -1.65 10.35 17.01
CA ARG A 191 -1.84 10.28 18.46
C ARG A 191 -1.44 8.94 19.06
N HIS A 192 -2.26 7.90 18.90
CA HIS A 192 -2.03 6.59 19.49
C HIS A 192 -2.25 5.50 18.46
N GLU A 193 -1.34 4.53 18.42
CA GLU A 193 -1.47 3.31 17.64
C GLU A 193 -1.61 2.13 18.59
N THR A 194 -2.51 1.19 18.25
CA THR A 194 -2.65 -0.07 18.97
C THR A 194 -2.76 -1.19 17.95
N GLU A 195 -1.89 -2.18 18.06
CA GLU A 195 -1.89 -3.38 17.23
C GLU A 195 -2.12 -4.60 18.13
N ARG A 196 -3.06 -5.48 17.75
CA ARG A 196 -3.35 -6.71 18.48
C ARG A 196 -3.41 -7.88 17.53
N THR A 197 -2.64 -8.93 17.82
CA THR A 197 -2.66 -10.20 17.11
C THR A 197 -3.15 -11.29 18.05
N GLY A 198 -4.19 -12.03 17.65
CA GLY A 198 -4.79 -13.07 18.50
C GLY A 198 -3.94 -14.35 18.62
N GLN A 199 -3.11 -14.62 17.61
CA GLN A 199 -2.21 -15.77 17.57
C GLN A 199 -0.78 -15.29 17.27
N ASN A 200 -0.29 -15.51 16.05
CA ASN A 200 1.11 -15.29 15.69
C ASN A 200 1.32 -14.02 14.86
N ARG A 201 2.39 -13.28 15.15
CA ARG A 201 2.88 -12.15 14.35
C ARG A 201 4.29 -12.42 13.88
N ALA A 202 4.53 -12.28 12.58
CA ALA A 202 5.85 -12.35 11.97
C ALA A 202 6.17 -11.02 11.27
N ALA A 203 7.40 -10.54 11.43
CA ALA A 203 7.91 -9.39 10.70
C ALA A 203 9.23 -9.78 10.06
N VAL A 204 9.33 -9.61 8.73
CA VAL A 204 10.52 -9.92 7.94
C VAL A 204 11.02 -8.63 7.31
N VAL A 205 12.29 -8.31 7.52
CA VAL A 205 12.94 -7.10 7.00
C VAL A 205 14.20 -7.54 6.26
N GLY A 206 14.26 -7.29 4.94
CA GLY A 206 15.35 -7.78 4.09
C GLY A 206 16.69 -7.10 4.32
N PHE A 207 16.67 -5.86 4.80
CA PHE A 207 17.86 -5.06 5.08
C PHE A 207 17.83 -4.55 6.53
N ASN A 208 17.58 -3.26 6.73
CA ASN A 208 17.73 -2.61 8.02
C ASN A 208 16.39 -2.39 8.71
N ARG A 209 16.33 -2.65 10.02
CA ARG A 209 15.25 -2.23 10.92
C ARG A 209 15.82 -1.28 11.96
N ALA A 210 15.22 -0.10 12.10
CA ALA A 210 15.54 0.85 13.15
C ALA A 210 14.26 1.20 13.94
N ALA A 211 14.42 1.46 15.23
CA ALA A 211 13.38 1.98 16.09
C ALA A 211 13.98 3.11 16.94
N VAL A 212 13.25 4.23 17.04
CA VAL A 212 13.62 5.36 17.90
C VAL A 212 12.44 5.60 18.84
N VAL A 213 12.69 5.46 20.13
CA VAL A 213 11.68 5.62 21.19
C VAL A 213 12.15 6.74 22.11
N GLY A 214 11.29 7.74 22.30
CA GLY A 214 11.66 8.96 23.03
C GLY A 214 11.83 8.77 24.54
N GLU A 215 11.11 7.81 25.14
CA GLU A 215 11.13 7.58 26.59
C GLU A 215 11.41 6.11 26.95
N VAL A 216 10.46 5.20 26.74
CA VAL A 216 10.55 3.80 27.20
C VAL A 216 10.18 2.83 26.08
N ASP A 217 11.12 1.94 25.73
CA ASP A 217 10.88 0.76 24.89
C ASP A 217 10.81 -0.48 25.78
N ALA A 218 9.59 -0.95 26.07
CA ALA A 218 9.35 -2.07 26.99
C ALA A 218 8.85 -3.30 26.22
N VAL A 219 9.56 -4.41 26.37
CA VAL A 219 9.19 -5.71 25.80
C VAL A 219 8.89 -6.69 26.94
N LEU A 220 7.63 -7.13 27.02
CA LEU A 220 7.17 -8.11 28.01
C LEU A 220 6.96 -9.48 27.35
N VAL A 221 7.63 -10.51 27.86
CA VAL A 221 7.62 -11.84 27.25
C VAL A 221 7.31 -12.90 28.30
N GLY A 222 6.24 -13.67 28.08
CA GLY A 222 5.74 -14.62 29.08
C GLY A 222 6.49 -15.95 29.19
N LYS A 223 7.35 -16.31 28.22
CA LYS A 223 8.05 -17.61 28.20
C LYS A 223 9.54 -17.50 27.88
N LYS A 224 9.87 -17.06 26.66
CA LYS A 224 11.25 -17.00 26.17
C LYS A 224 11.44 -15.78 25.28
N TYR A 225 12.43 -14.94 25.61
CA TYR A 225 12.94 -13.91 24.72
C TYR A 225 14.23 -14.41 24.06
N SER A 226 14.36 -14.23 22.76
CA SER A 226 15.46 -14.80 22.00
C SER A 226 15.90 -13.85 20.89
N VAL A 227 17.20 -13.58 20.83
CA VAL A 227 17.87 -12.90 19.74
C VAL A 227 18.93 -13.85 19.19
N GLN A 228 18.87 -14.12 17.89
CA GLN A 228 19.67 -15.16 17.25
C GLN A 228 20.23 -14.58 15.96
N MET A 229 21.55 -14.62 15.80
CA MET A 229 22.16 -14.33 14.51
C MET A 229 21.77 -15.45 13.53
N ILE A 230 21.44 -15.07 12.31
CA ILE A 230 21.01 -15.96 11.22
C ILE A 230 21.82 -15.64 9.96
N GLN A 231 21.83 -16.56 9.01
CA GLN A 231 22.24 -16.22 7.66
C GLN A 231 21.26 -15.19 7.07
N ALA A 232 21.78 -14.13 6.43
CA ALA A 232 20.94 -13.13 5.79
C ALA A 232 20.05 -13.78 4.71
N PRO A 233 18.73 -13.49 4.70
CA PRO A 233 17.84 -14.03 3.69
C PRO A 233 18.24 -13.51 2.30
N GLN A 234 18.19 -14.38 1.30
CA GLN A 234 18.44 -13.99 -0.08
C GLN A 234 17.24 -13.23 -0.65
N PRO A 235 17.43 -12.29 -1.60
CA PRO A 235 16.35 -11.51 -2.20
C PRO A 235 15.19 -12.35 -2.74
N GLU A 236 15.48 -13.55 -3.26
CA GLU A 236 14.48 -14.47 -3.79
C GLU A 236 13.54 -15.02 -2.72
N GLN A 237 14.02 -15.14 -1.47
CA GLN A 237 13.24 -15.63 -0.32
C GLN A 237 12.32 -14.55 0.27
N LEU A 238 12.41 -13.31 -0.22
CA LEU A 238 11.63 -12.17 0.23
C LEU A 238 10.53 -11.78 -0.77
N LYS A 239 10.41 -12.51 -1.89
CA LYS A 239 9.39 -12.26 -2.91
C LYS A 239 7.99 -12.62 -2.41
N ILE A 240 7.00 -11.86 -2.89
CA ILE A 240 5.60 -11.89 -2.43
C ILE A 240 4.99 -13.29 -2.56
N ASP A 241 5.33 -14.05 -3.61
CA ASP A 241 4.82 -15.41 -3.85
C ASP A 241 5.12 -16.40 -2.71
N GLN A 242 6.09 -16.06 -1.85
CA GLN A 242 6.41 -16.79 -0.62
C GLN A 242 5.97 -15.99 0.60
N MET A 243 4.68 -15.61 0.69
CA MET A 243 4.12 -15.02 1.90
C MET A 243 4.33 -15.96 3.09
N GLY A 244 5.31 -15.63 3.93
CA GLY A 244 5.71 -16.46 5.07
C GLY A 244 7.02 -15.99 5.69
N LYS A 245 7.40 -16.60 6.81
CA LYS A 245 8.73 -16.40 7.38
C LYS A 245 9.72 -17.24 6.55
N PRO A 246 10.78 -16.65 5.96
CA PRO A 246 11.76 -17.43 5.22
C PRO A 246 12.48 -18.40 6.17
N GLU A 247 12.79 -19.59 5.66
CA GLU A 247 13.68 -20.53 6.36
C GLU A 247 15.12 -20.03 6.23
N VAL A 248 15.68 -19.64 7.37
CA VAL A 248 17.04 -19.10 7.46
C VAL A 248 17.83 -19.91 8.48
N ALA A 249 19.04 -20.33 8.10
CA ALA A 249 19.89 -21.13 8.96
C ALA A 249 20.33 -20.30 10.18
N PRO A 250 20.14 -20.82 11.41
CA PRO A 250 20.66 -20.17 12.60
C PRO A 250 22.19 -20.24 12.62
N LEU A 251 22.83 -19.14 13.00
CA LEU A 251 24.26 -19.10 13.31
C LEU A 251 24.47 -19.48 14.78
N SER A 252 25.72 -19.58 15.23
CA SER A 252 26.03 -19.96 16.61
C SER A 252 25.72 -18.86 17.63
N THR A 253 25.77 -17.59 17.23
CA THR A 253 25.66 -16.45 18.13
C THR A 253 24.23 -16.15 18.54
N LYS A 254 23.93 -16.22 19.84
CA LYS A 254 22.58 -15.96 20.38
C LYS A 254 22.55 -15.43 21.81
N LEU A 255 21.44 -14.80 22.13
CA LEU A 255 21.02 -14.37 23.45
C LEU A 255 19.63 -14.96 23.72
N GLU A 256 19.48 -15.71 24.81
CA GLU A 256 18.22 -16.31 25.23
C GLU A 256 17.94 -15.95 26.69
N MET A 257 16.69 -15.58 26.97
CA MET A 257 16.20 -15.29 28.32
C MET A 257 14.92 -16.08 28.55
N VAL A 258 14.87 -16.78 29.68
CA VAL A 258 13.66 -17.40 30.24
C VAL A 258 13.56 -17.00 31.71
N ASP A 259 12.50 -17.39 32.42
CA ASP A 259 12.39 -17.09 33.85
C ASP A 259 13.65 -17.57 34.60
N LYS A 260 14.27 -16.67 35.37
CA LYS A 260 15.49 -16.89 36.17
C LYS A 260 16.73 -17.35 35.40
N LYS A 261 16.75 -17.31 34.06
CA LYS A 261 17.91 -17.74 33.28
C LYS A 261 18.19 -16.86 32.08
N ILE A 262 19.45 -16.47 31.93
CA ILE A 262 19.98 -15.68 30.82
C ILE A 262 21.18 -16.43 30.24
N LEU A 263 21.19 -16.64 28.94
CA LEU A 263 22.29 -17.26 28.20
C LEU A 263 22.72 -16.35 27.06
N CYS A 264 24.02 -16.07 26.96
CA CYS A 264 24.62 -15.52 25.75
C CYS A 264 25.77 -16.40 25.28
N THR A 265 25.85 -16.66 23.99
CA THR A 265 26.89 -17.52 23.41
C THR A 265 27.26 -17.09 22.00
N SER A 266 28.51 -17.33 21.61
CA SER A 266 29.00 -17.30 20.22
C SER A 266 29.19 -18.69 19.62
N GLY A 267 28.91 -19.76 20.38
CA GLY A 267 29.25 -21.16 20.07
C GLY A 267 30.68 -21.58 20.43
N GLU A 268 31.59 -20.64 20.67
CA GLU A 268 32.93 -20.89 21.22
C GLU A 268 33.11 -20.41 22.65
N ALA A 269 32.34 -19.39 23.05
CA ALA A 269 32.29 -18.88 24.41
C ALA A 269 30.83 -18.66 24.82
N THR A 270 30.55 -18.87 26.10
CA THR A 270 29.20 -18.83 26.66
C THR A 270 29.24 -18.20 28.06
N ALA A 271 28.28 -17.34 28.36
CA ALA A 271 27.99 -16.89 29.71
C ALA A 271 26.54 -17.21 30.06
N ILE A 272 26.31 -17.74 31.26
CA ILE A 272 24.99 -18.16 31.73
C ILE A 272 24.78 -17.61 33.13
N ILE A 273 23.63 -16.98 33.35
CA ILE A 273 23.03 -16.77 34.67
C ILE A 273 21.90 -17.80 34.78
N ASP A 274 21.93 -18.68 35.76
CA ASP A 274 20.90 -19.71 35.99
C ASP A 274 20.53 -19.73 37.48
N GLY A 275 19.41 -19.10 37.82
CA GLY A 275 19.04 -18.85 39.21
C GLY A 275 20.09 -17.99 39.92
N GLY A 276 20.76 -18.58 40.91
CA GLY A 276 21.84 -17.93 41.66
C GLY A 276 23.24 -18.13 41.06
N ASP A 277 23.38 -19.01 40.08
CA ASP A 277 24.68 -19.40 39.53
C ASP A 277 25.06 -18.55 38.32
N ILE A 278 26.35 -18.22 38.22
CA ILE A 278 26.93 -17.53 37.07
C ILE A 278 28.09 -18.36 36.53
N THR A 279 28.04 -18.73 35.26
CA THR A 279 29.04 -19.58 34.60
C THR A 279 29.61 -18.88 33.36
N PHE A 280 30.94 -18.95 33.20
CA PHE A 280 31.65 -18.54 32.00
C PHE A 280 32.45 -19.73 31.44
N GLU A 281 32.26 -20.03 30.17
CA GLU A 281 33.00 -21.06 29.43
C GLU A 281 33.58 -20.46 28.15
N ALA A 282 34.83 -20.78 27.84
CA ALA A 282 35.43 -20.42 26.56
C ALA A 282 36.39 -21.52 26.09
N LYS A 283 36.33 -21.86 24.80
CA LYS A 283 37.21 -22.88 24.18
C LYS A 283 38.68 -22.49 24.13
N LYS A 284 39.00 -21.19 24.15
CA LYS A 284 40.36 -20.66 23.98
C LYS A 284 40.91 -20.05 25.27
N LEU A 285 40.34 -18.93 25.69
CA LEU A 285 40.85 -18.16 26.82
C LEU A 285 39.71 -17.39 27.48
N ILE A 286 39.68 -17.42 28.80
CA ILE A 286 38.96 -16.43 29.62
C ILE A 286 40.04 -15.55 30.23
N SER A 287 40.07 -14.27 29.85
CA SER A 287 41.07 -13.32 30.36
C SER A 287 40.43 -12.16 31.08
N PHE A 288 40.88 -11.88 32.30
CA PHE A 288 40.53 -10.69 33.06
C PHE A 288 41.73 -9.73 33.06
N LYS A 289 41.55 -8.52 32.56
CA LYS A 289 42.59 -7.48 32.52
C LYS A 289 42.08 -6.22 33.23
N ALA A 290 42.89 -5.65 34.11
CA ALA A 290 42.62 -4.38 34.75
C ALA A 290 43.88 -3.51 34.72
N GLY A 291 43.73 -2.20 34.53
CA GLY A 291 44.83 -1.25 34.70
C GLY A 291 45.26 -1.04 36.16
N GLY A 292 44.42 -1.48 37.11
CA GLY A 292 44.69 -1.49 38.55
C GLY A 292 44.75 -2.92 39.09
N LYS A 293 43.83 -3.26 40.00
CA LYS A 293 43.74 -4.59 40.62
C LYS A 293 42.54 -5.38 40.11
N VAL A 294 42.69 -6.70 39.99
CA VAL A 294 41.58 -7.66 39.88
C VAL A 294 41.43 -8.32 41.25
N ILE A 295 40.27 -8.19 41.89
CA ILE A 295 40.00 -8.75 43.22
C ILE A 295 38.83 -9.73 43.11
N LEU A 296 39.03 -10.95 43.61
CA LEU A 296 38.01 -11.99 43.66
C LEU A 296 37.63 -12.24 45.12
N HIS A 297 36.41 -11.85 45.50
CA HIS A 297 35.85 -12.15 46.81
C HIS A 297 35.08 -13.47 46.73
N GLY A 298 35.77 -14.56 47.05
CA GLY A 298 35.14 -15.87 47.23
C GLY A 298 34.68 -16.06 48.66
N GLY A 299 33.73 -16.98 48.86
CA GLY A 299 33.53 -17.59 50.16
C GLY A 299 34.74 -18.47 50.56
N PRO A 300 34.57 -19.44 51.46
CA PRO A 300 35.68 -20.28 51.93
C PRO A 300 36.40 -21.07 50.82
N ASN A 301 35.81 -21.19 49.62
CA ASN A 301 36.32 -22.03 48.55
C ASN A 301 36.56 -21.21 47.26
N ILE A 302 37.83 -21.09 46.87
CA ILE A 302 38.26 -20.65 45.53
C ILE A 302 39.16 -21.74 44.96
N HIS A 303 38.75 -22.34 43.84
CA HIS A 303 39.52 -23.39 43.17
C HIS A 303 40.08 -22.90 41.85
N VAL A 304 41.40 -22.98 41.67
CA VAL A 304 42.09 -22.67 40.42
C VAL A 304 42.89 -23.90 40.02
N ASN A 305 42.32 -24.72 39.15
CA ASN A 305 42.90 -26.01 38.77
C ASN A 305 43.33 -25.99 37.30
N PRO A 306 44.64 -25.99 36.99
CA PRO A 306 45.12 -26.17 35.62
C PRO A 306 44.92 -27.63 35.18
N LYS A 307 44.37 -27.84 33.98
CA LYS A 307 44.34 -29.16 33.33
C LYS A 307 45.72 -29.42 32.69
N GLY A 308 46.60 -30.07 33.44
CA GLY A 308 47.95 -30.42 33.01
C GLY A 308 48.99 -29.56 33.73
N GLY A 309 50.03 -30.19 34.27
CA GLY A 309 51.03 -29.62 35.19
C GLY A 309 51.95 -28.53 34.61
N GLY A 310 51.40 -27.52 33.94
CA GLY A 310 52.08 -26.29 33.59
C GLY A 310 52.02 -25.32 34.76
N SER A 311 53.19 -24.91 35.23
CA SER A 311 53.38 -23.95 36.32
C SER A 311 52.51 -22.70 36.14
N ALA A 312 51.75 -22.34 37.16
CA ALA A 312 51.38 -20.93 37.33
C ALA A 312 52.69 -20.15 37.45
N GLN A 313 53.06 -19.38 36.43
CA GLN A 313 54.16 -18.42 36.54
C GLN A 313 53.68 -17.30 37.48
N ALA A 314 53.90 -17.50 38.77
CA ALA A 314 53.66 -16.50 39.80
C ALA A 314 54.74 -15.41 39.69
N GLY A 315 54.51 -14.43 38.80
CA GLY A 315 55.21 -13.15 38.87
C GLY A 315 54.65 -12.35 40.04
N CYS A 316 55.37 -12.35 41.17
CA CYS A 316 55.23 -11.43 42.31
C CYS A 316 53.81 -11.27 42.92
N LEU A 317 53.45 -12.18 43.84
CA LEU A 317 52.51 -11.85 44.91
C LEU A 317 53.23 -10.94 45.92
N GLU A 318 53.18 -9.61 45.72
CA GLU A 318 53.67 -8.67 46.73
C GLU A 318 52.70 -8.61 47.92
N LYS A 319 53.26 -8.84 49.12
CA LYS A 319 52.59 -8.59 50.40
C LYS A 319 52.26 -7.11 50.51
N GLY A 320 50.97 -6.77 50.50
CA GLY A 320 50.50 -5.52 51.06
C GLY A 320 50.83 -5.51 52.56
N SER A 321 51.64 -4.55 52.96
CA SER A 321 52.03 -4.28 54.33
C SER A 321 50.80 -4.01 55.20
N ASP A 322 50.57 -4.86 56.19
CA ASP A 322 50.07 -4.41 57.49
C ASP A 322 50.70 -5.28 58.59
N VAL A 323 51.07 -4.58 59.65
CA VAL A 323 52.00 -5.00 60.70
C VAL A 323 51.30 -5.96 61.67
N GLY A 324 51.92 -7.12 61.91
CA GLY A 324 51.85 -7.84 63.18
C GLY A 324 50.78 -8.92 63.35
N ALA A 325 51.16 -10.18 63.05
CA ALA A 325 50.97 -11.33 63.94
C ALA A 325 51.66 -12.56 63.33
N ALA A 326 52.42 -13.27 64.15
CA ALA A 326 53.19 -14.45 63.74
C ALA A 326 52.27 -15.59 63.29
N PHE A 327 52.56 -16.14 62.10
CA PHE A 327 52.04 -17.42 61.64
C PHE A 327 52.69 -18.52 62.49
N VAL A 328 51.90 -19.24 63.29
CA VAL A 328 52.31 -20.50 63.91
C VAL A 328 51.72 -21.62 63.08
N GLU A 329 52.59 -22.36 62.41
CA GLU A 329 52.30 -23.63 61.79
C GLU A 329 52.04 -24.67 62.89
N LYS A 330 50.85 -25.28 62.92
CA LYS A 330 50.62 -26.52 63.66
C LYS A 330 50.21 -27.60 62.69
N ALA A 331 51.18 -28.46 62.39
CA ALA A 331 50.93 -29.79 61.88
C ALA A 331 50.47 -30.71 63.02
N THR A 332 49.26 -31.26 62.88
CA THR A 332 48.85 -32.65 63.12
C THR A 332 47.44 -32.80 62.57
#